data_AF-A0A7X8SHD2-F1
#
_entry.id   AF-A0A7X8SHD2-F1
#
_cell.length_a   1.000
_cell.length_b   1.000
_cell.length_c   1.000
_cell.angle_alpha   90.00
_cell.angle_beta   90.00
_cell.angle_gamma   90.00
#
_symmetry.space_group_name_H-M   'P 1'
#
loop_
_entity.id
_entity.type
_entity.pdbx_description
1 polymer ?
#
loop_
_entity_poly.entity_id
_entity_poly.type
_entity_poly.pdbx_seq_one_letter_code
_entity_poly.pdbx_strand_id
1 'polypeptide(L)'
;MRKYVFIFSLLIAFCYSCEEPIVLNLPSGPQRTVIDANVSESEYISRVILSRSLGFNDTTTFPAIENASVVLFATNFGNTTFPFTYSGTFDYGALYTPQSQVTLVPKQFYTLNVFLPGSEFEQDTLYQAQVRMPTVVPIQDVNFRYEPSEDRYYVRIYFLDPEKENNYYSWRVSQKINGEFILLTPARVPISTDQGIDGKEVFVEYPYTSFTTEDTIQVHLKSLDQSAYNYYVSLNNLIEASGTSITVDNPPTNFASTVVGENPIGFLSVEGVSDSEIIPIADSVFVEDEPVLID
;
A
#
# COMPACT_ATOMS: atom_id res chain seq x y z
N MET A 1 -29.83 36.30 -45.96
CA MET A 1 -30.12 35.82 -44.59
C MET A 1 -30.81 34.45 -44.55
N ARG A 2 -31.93 34.22 -45.26
CA ARG A 2 -32.63 32.91 -45.30
C ARG A 2 -31.78 31.69 -45.71
N LYS A 3 -30.81 31.85 -46.62
CA LYS A 3 -29.93 30.74 -47.06
C LYS A 3 -28.92 30.29 -46.00
N TYR A 4 -28.47 31.19 -45.12
CA TYR A 4 -27.51 30.86 -44.06
C TYR A 4 -28.16 30.18 -42.85
N VAL A 5 -29.45 30.49 -42.59
CA VAL A 5 -30.24 29.83 -41.54
C VAL A 5 -30.45 28.34 -41.86
N PHE A 6 -30.63 27.99 -43.14
CA PHE A 6 -30.80 26.60 -43.55
C PHE A 6 -29.49 25.78 -43.42
N ILE A 7 -28.35 26.39 -43.73
CA ILE A 7 -27.02 25.77 -43.57
C ILE A 7 -26.69 25.59 -42.08
N PHE A 8 -27.02 26.57 -41.24
CA PHE A 8 -26.81 26.48 -39.79
C PHE A 8 -27.70 25.41 -39.12
N SER A 9 -28.95 25.27 -39.58
CA SER A 9 -29.87 24.20 -39.15
C SER A 9 -29.36 22.81 -39.52
N LEU A 10 -28.81 22.66 -40.73
CA LEU A 10 -28.24 21.38 -41.20
C LEU A 10 -26.96 21.01 -40.43
N LEU A 11 -26.15 21.99 -40.04
CA LEU A 11 -24.93 21.77 -39.25
C LEU A 11 -25.22 21.28 -37.82
N ILE A 12 -26.28 21.80 -37.19
CA ILE A 12 -26.70 21.39 -35.83
C ILE A 12 -27.22 19.94 -35.82
N ALA A 13 -27.83 19.48 -36.91
CA ALA A 13 -28.30 18.10 -37.04
C ALA A 13 -27.16 17.06 -37.07
N PHE A 14 -25.95 17.44 -37.50
CA PHE A 14 -24.76 16.57 -37.48
C PHE A 14 -24.07 16.50 -36.11
N CYS A 15 -24.42 17.38 -35.16
CA CYS A 15 -23.85 17.36 -33.81
C CYS A 15 -24.59 16.42 -32.83
N TYR A 16 -25.69 15.79 -33.25
CA TYR A 16 -26.34 14.71 -32.49
C TYR A 16 -25.61 13.38 -32.72
N SER A 17 -24.36 13.29 -32.25
CA SER A 17 -23.71 11.99 -32.05
C SER A 17 -24.22 11.45 -30.71
N CYS A 18 -25.31 10.70 -30.74
CA CYS A 18 -25.65 9.81 -29.64
C CYS A 18 -24.63 8.67 -29.69
N GLU A 19 -23.53 8.81 -28.96
CA GLU A 19 -22.69 7.65 -28.64
C GLU A 19 -23.54 6.72 -27.76
N GLU A 20 -24.03 5.64 -28.35
CA GLU A 20 -24.63 4.55 -27.59
C GLU A 20 -23.49 3.90 -26.79
N PRO A 21 -23.48 3.99 -25.45
CA PRO A 21 -22.43 3.37 -24.67
C PRO A 21 -22.50 1.87 -24.96
N ILE A 22 -21.46 1.32 -25.56
CA ILE A 22 -21.34 -0.12 -25.78
C ILE A 22 -21.12 -0.75 -24.41
N VAL A 23 -22.21 -1.12 -23.73
CA VAL A 23 -22.15 -1.91 -22.52
C VAL A 23 -21.85 -3.35 -22.93
N LEU A 24 -20.56 -3.70 -22.94
CA LEU A 24 -20.14 -5.07 -23.15
C LEU A 24 -20.63 -5.91 -21.96
N ASN A 25 -21.65 -6.72 -22.20
CA ASN A 25 -22.12 -7.71 -21.23
C ASN A 25 -21.14 -8.89 -21.22
N LEU A 26 -19.96 -8.67 -20.65
CA LEU A 26 -18.99 -9.73 -20.43
C LEU A 26 -19.49 -10.60 -19.28
N PRO A 27 -19.44 -11.94 -19.40
CA PRO A 27 -19.75 -12.80 -18.27
C PRO A 27 -18.79 -12.45 -17.12
N SER A 28 -19.33 -12.24 -15.93
CA SER A 28 -18.50 -12.14 -14.72
C SER A 28 -17.70 -13.42 -14.62
N GLY A 29 -16.38 -13.33 -14.80
CA GLY A 29 -15.47 -14.43 -14.53
C GLY A 29 -15.59 -14.86 -13.07
N PRO A 30 -15.10 -16.06 -12.71
CA PRO A 30 -15.08 -16.49 -11.33
C PRO A 30 -14.32 -15.47 -10.48
N GLN A 31 -14.94 -15.01 -9.40
CA GLN A 31 -14.28 -14.12 -8.45
C GLN A 31 -13.09 -14.84 -7.83
N ARG A 32 -11.97 -14.14 -7.69
CA ARG A 32 -10.75 -14.66 -7.07
C ARG A 32 -10.62 -14.13 -5.66
N THR A 33 -10.05 -14.92 -4.76
CA THR A 33 -9.63 -14.44 -3.44
C THR A 33 -8.51 -13.44 -3.60
N VAL A 34 -8.63 -12.30 -2.90
CA VAL A 34 -7.61 -11.26 -2.80
C VAL A 34 -7.10 -11.24 -1.36
N ILE A 35 -5.78 -11.35 -1.19
CA ILE A 35 -5.10 -11.34 0.10
C ILE A 35 -4.01 -10.28 0.06
N ASP A 36 -4.26 -9.12 0.65
CA ASP A 36 -3.25 -8.07 0.85
C ASP A 36 -2.79 -8.10 2.31
N ALA A 37 -1.60 -8.66 2.55
CA ALA A 37 -1.05 -8.83 3.88
C ALA A 37 0.23 -8.00 4.02
N ASN A 38 0.23 -7.01 4.91
CA ASN A 38 1.42 -6.25 5.29
C ASN A 38 1.62 -6.47 6.79
N VAL A 39 2.57 -7.33 7.14
CA VAL A 39 2.77 -7.78 8.51
C VAL A 39 4.07 -7.20 9.03
N SER A 40 4.01 -6.51 10.16
CA SER A 40 5.17 -5.91 10.83
C SER A 40 4.97 -5.90 12.35
N GLU A 41 6.00 -5.46 13.07
CA GLU A 41 5.94 -5.18 14.51
C GLU A 41 5.25 -3.82 14.81
N SER A 42 4.93 -3.03 13.79
CA SER A 42 4.23 -1.75 13.96
C SER A 42 2.79 -1.95 14.40
N GLU A 43 2.39 -1.25 15.45
CA GLU A 43 1.00 -1.24 15.93
C GLU A 43 0.06 -0.43 15.01
N TYR A 44 0.61 0.35 14.08
CA TYR A 44 -0.14 1.30 13.25
C TYR A 44 -0.49 0.76 11.87
N ILE A 45 0.41 -0.01 11.25
CA ILE A 45 0.29 -0.39 9.83
C ILE A 45 0.32 -1.90 9.57
N SER A 46 0.43 -2.74 10.60
CA SER A 46 0.37 -4.21 10.47
C SER A 46 -1.07 -4.69 10.30
N ARG A 47 -1.38 -5.32 9.16
CA ARG A 47 -2.74 -5.74 8.80
C ARG A 47 -2.79 -6.85 7.74
N VAL A 48 -3.95 -7.50 7.65
CA VAL A 48 -4.34 -8.34 6.52
C VAL A 48 -5.72 -7.88 6.03
N ILE A 49 -5.86 -7.67 4.71
CA ILE A 49 -7.12 -7.35 4.06
C ILE A 49 -7.53 -8.53 3.18
N LEU A 50 -8.76 -9.01 3.39
CA LEU A 50 -9.33 -10.13 2.64
C LEU A 50 -10.59 -9.72 1.89
N SER A 51 -10.62 -10.00 0.59
CA SER A 51 -11.78 -9.73 -0.26
C SER A 51 -11.88 -10.68 -1.46
N ARG A 52 -12.97 -10.58 -2.20
CA ARG A 52 -13.14 -11.19 -3.52
C ARG A 52 -12.91 -10.12 -4.59
N SER A 53 -12.35 -10.53 -5.73
CA SER A 53 -12.18 -9.64 -6.87
C SER A 53 -13.53 -9.23 -7.48
N LEU A 54 -13.63 -8.00 -7.96
CA LEU A 54 -14.81 -7.51 -8.66
C LEU A 54 -15.00 -8.17 -10.03
N GLY A 55 -16.25 -8.31 -10.45
CA GLY A 55 -16.57 -8.54 -11.86
C GLY A 55 -16.21 -7.32 -12.70
N PHE A 56 -16.04 -7.51 -14.01
CA PHE A 56 -15.65 -6.43 -14.93
C PHE A 56 -16.61 -5.22 -14.90
N ASN A 57 -17.90 -5.47 -14.65
CA ASN A 57 -18.95 -4.46 -14.61
C ASN A 57 -19.33 -4.02 -13.18
N ASP A 58 -18.69 -4.56 -12.13
CA ASP A 58 -18.95 -4.17 -10.74
C ASP A 58 -18.15 -2.91 -10.38
N THR A 59 -18.81 -1.92 -9.78
CA THR A 59 -18.25 -0.56 -9.71
C THR A 59 -18.11 0.05 -8.31
N THR A 60 -18.43 -0.64 -7.21
CA THR A 60 -18.53 0.11 -5.93
C THR A 60 -17.85 -0.47 -4.70
N THR A 61 -17.80 -1.79 -4.45
CA THR A 61 -17.13 -2.32 -3.23
C THR A 61 -16.61 -3.74 -3.40
N PHE A 62 -15.39 -4.01 -2.95
CA PHE A 62 -14.81 -5.36 -2.96
C PHE A 62 -15.54 -6.25 -1.93
N PRO A 63 -16.16 -7.38 -2.32
CA PRO A 63 -16.85 -8.24 -1.37
C PRO A 63 -15.90 -8.74 -0.28
N ALA A 64 -16.19 -8.42 0.97
CA ALA A 64 -15.36 -8.74 2.11
C ALA A 64 -15.41 -10.25 2.46
N ILE A 65 -14.28 -10.80 2.92
CA ILE A 65 -14.20 -12.17 3.45
C ILE A 65 -14.02 -12.07 4.97
N GLU A 66 -15.11 -12.15 5.71
CA GLU A 66 -15.16 -11.87 7.15
C GLU A 66 -14.92 -13.11 8.04
N ASN A 67 -15.01 -14.30 7.47
CA ASN A 67 -14.99 -15.58 8.18
C ASN A 67 -13.66 -16.35 8.03
N ALA A 68 -12.53 -15.67 7.86
CA ALA A 68 -11.22 -16.29 7.76
C ALA A 68 -10.54 -16.54 9.12
N SER A 69 -9.70 -17.57 9.18
CA SER A 69 -8.69 -17.73 10.24
C SER A 69 -7.32 -17.36 9.68
N VAL A 70 -6.70 -16.33 10.26
CA VAL A 70 -5.43 -15.76 9.80
C VAL A 70 -4.38 -15.90 10.90
N VAL A 71 -3.28 -16.60 10.61
CA VAL A 71 -2.23 -16.88 11.60
C VAL A 71 -0.85 -16.77 10.96
N LEU A 72 -0.02 -15.89 11.52
CA LEU A 72 1.41 -15.81 11.20
C LEU A 72 2.20 -16.67 12.20
N PHE A 73 3.23 -17.36 11.74
CA PHE A 73 4.17 -18.07 12.60
C PHE A 73 5.56 -18.15 11.96
N ALA A 74 6.57 -18.32 12.80
CA ALA A 74 7.93 -18.56 12.36
C ALA A 74 8.04 -19.95 11.69
N THR A 75 8.53 -20.00 10.45
CA THR A 75 8.52 -21.24 9.64
C THR A 75 9.33 -22.38 10.29
N ASN A 76 10.52 -22.07 10.79
CA ASN A 76 11.48 -23.09 11.22
C ASN A 76 11.68 -23.15 12.74
N PHE A 77 11.03 -22.27 13.51
CA PHE A 77 11.30 -22.12 14.94
C PHE A 77 10.04 -21.77 15.74
N GLY A 78 9.68 -22.65 16.68
CA GLY A 78 8.81 -22.32 17.82
C GLY A 78 7.32 -22.63 17.65
N ASN A 79 6.61 -22.61 18.78
CA ASN A 79 5.15 -22.67 18.89
C ASN A 79 4.51 -21.26 18.87
N THR A 80 5.31 -20.20 18.65
CA THR A 80 4.82 -18.84 18.70
C THR A 80 4.02 -18.54 17.45
N THR A 81 2.74 -18.25 17.64
CA THR A 81 1.81 -17.87 16.60
C THR A 81 1.28 -16.47 16.90
N PHE A 82 1.04 -15.70 15.86
CA PHE A 82 0.42 -14.38 15.92
C PHE A 82 -0.89 -14.44 15.15
N PRO A 83 -2.03 -14.72 15.82
CA PRO A 83 -3.33 -14.70 15.19
C PRO A 83 -3.76 -13.26 14.89
N PHE A 84 -4.46 -13.09 13.78
CA PHE A 84 -5.12 -11.84 13.42
C PHE A 84 -6.63 -11.99 13.61
N THR A 85 -7.27 -10.95 14.15
CA THR A 85 -8.71 -10.91 14.42
C THR A 85 -9.39 -9.95 13.45
N TYR A 86 -10.58 -10.32 12.97
CA TYR A 86 -11.43 -9.44 12.17
C TYR A 86 -11.73 -8.14 12.92
N SER A 87 -11.49 -7.01 12.27
CA SER A 87 -11.61 -5.66 12.84
C SER A 87 -12.72 -4.82 12.20
N GLY A 88 -13.21 -5.21 11.04
CA GLY A 88 -14.29 -4.52 10.34
C GLY A 88 -14.26 -4.71 8.83
N THR A 89 -15.35 -4.31 8.18
CA THR A 89 -15.51 -4.33 6.73
C THR A 89 -15.49 -2.91 6.19
N PHE A 90 -14.73 -2.73 5.12
CA PHE A 90 -14.54 -1.46 4.41
C PHE A 90 -14.76 -1.67 2.92
N ASP A 91 -14.77 -0.59 2.14
CA ASP A 91 -14.98 -0.65 0.69
C ASP A 91 -13.91 -1.48 -0.05
N TYR A 92 -12.74 -1.67 0.58
CA TYR A 92 -11.61 -2.46 0.08
C TYR A 92 -11.58 -3.91 0.59
N GLY A 93 -12.49 -4.32 1.49
CA GLY A 93 -12.56 -5.68 2.03
C GLY A 93 -12.65 -5.77 3.56
N ALA A 94 -12.49 -6.99 4.08
CA ALA A 94 -12.44 -7.26 5.51
C ALA A 94 -11.02 -7.00 6.05
N LEU A 95 -10.91 -6.15 7.07
CA LEU A 95 -9.66 -5.88 7.78
C LEU A 95 -9.47 -6.87 8.92
N TYR A 96 -8.27 -7.40 9.04
CA TYR A 96 -7.79 -8.20 10.14
C TYR A 96 -6.54 -7.55 10.74
N THR A 97 -6.51 -7.37 12.06
CA THR A 97 -5.35 -6.82 12.79
C THR A 97 -4.78 -7.84 13.77
N PRO A 98 -3.47 -7.74 14.12
CA PRO A 98 -2.88 -8.62 15.12
C PRO A 98 -3.65 -8.60 16.45
N GLN A 99 -3.93 -9.79 17.03
CA GLN A 99 -4.59 -9.89 18.34
C GLN A 99 -3.68 -9.42 19.50
N SER A 100 -2.37 -9.48 19.28
CA SER A 100 -1.33 -9.05 20.22
C SER A 100 -0.15 -8.47 19.44
N GLN A 101 0.75 -7.79 20.14
CA GLN A 101 1.99 -7.30 19.56
C GLN A 101 2.74 -8.44 18.85
N VAL A 102 3.08 -8.21 17.58
CA VAL A 102 3.86 -9.15 16.77
C VAL A 102 5.33 -8.95 17.10
N THR A 103 6.09 -10.04 17.20
CA THR A 103 7.54 -9.98 17.39
C THR A 103 8.23 -10.79 16.28
N LEU A 104 9.04 -10.10 15.50
CA LEU A 104 9.70 -10.58 14.29
C LEU A 104 11.22 -10.56 14.47
N VAL A 105 11.87 -11.67 14.17
CA VAL A 105 13.33 -11.76 14.21
C VAL A 105 13.88 -11.47 12.81
N PRO A 106 14.78 -10.49 12.65
CA PRO A 106 15.44 -10.24 11.37
C PRO A 106 16.06 -11.50 10.77
N LYS A 107 16.00 -11.61 9.44
CA LYS A 107 16.57 -12.72 8.65
C LYS A 107 15.87 -14.08 8.83
N GLN A 108 14.83 -14.16 9.66
CA GLN A 108 14.01 -15.36 9.87
C GLN A 108 12.86 -15.46 8.86
N PHE A 109 12.47 -16.67 8.49
CA PHE A 109 11.31 -16.92 7.64
C PHE A 109 10.02 -17.00 8.48
N TYR A 110 8.98 -16.35 7.99
CA TYR A 110 7.64 -16.39 8.52
C TYR A 110 6.67 -16.91 7.48
N THR A 111 5.68 -17.65 7.95
CA THR A 111 4.60 -18.22 7.14
C THR A 111 3.28 -17.63 7.62
N LEU A 112 2.49 -17.09 6.69
CA LEU A 112 1.11 -16.69 6.92
C LEU A 112 0.19 -17.77 6.38
N ASN A 113 -0.69 -18.28 7.24
CA ASN A 113 -1.82 -19.11 6.85
C ASN A 113 -3.09 -18.26 6.85
N VAL A 114 -3.84 -18.32 5.75
CA VAL A 114 -5.19 -17.77 5.63
C VAL A 114 -6.12 -18.92 5.29
N PHE A 115 -6.89 -19.38 6.27
CA PHE A 115 -7.87 -20.44 6.10
C PHE A 115 -9.26 -19.85 5.90
N LEU A 116 -9.88 -20.21 4.78
CA LEU A 116 -11.25 -19.89 4.46
C LEU A 116 -12.10 -21.15 4.65
N PRO A 117 -13.05 -21.16 5.60
CA PRO A 117 -14.00 -22.25 5.69
C PRO A 117 -14.92 -22.24 4.47
N GLY A 118 -15.14 -23.42 3.92
CA GLY A 118 -16.03 -23.65 2.80
C GLY A 118 -17.50 -23.43 3.16
N SER A 119 -18.36 -23.66 2.17
CA SER A 119 -19.81 -23.68 2.31
C SER A 119 -20.38 -25.01 1.81
N GLU A 120 -21.70 -25.12 1.69
CA GLU A 120 -22.32 -26.27 1.02
C GLU A 120 -21.84 -26.43 -0.44
N PHE A 121 -21.39 -25.33 -1.06
CA PHE A 121 -20.98 -25.28 -2.47
C PHE A 121 -19.48 -25.01 -2.69
N GLU A 122 -18.74 -24.65 -1.64
CA GLU A 122 -17.31 -24.33 -1.69
C GLU A 122 -16.55 -25.23 -0.72
N GLN A 123 -15.41 -25.77 -1.13
CA GLN A 123 -14.55 -26.53 -0.22
C GLN A 123 -13.74 -25.61 0.69
N ASP A 124 -13.27 -26.16 1.81
CA ASP A 124 -12.28 -25.47 2.64
C ASP A 124 -11.00 -25.19 1.85
N THR A 125 -10.48 -23.97 2.02
CA THR A 125 -9.27 -23.53 1.32
C THR A 125 -8.26 -22.95 2.31
N LEU A 126 -7.01 -23.42 2.22
CA LEU A 126 -5.88 -22.81 2.91
C LEU A 126 -4.98 -22.13 1.88
N TYR A 127 -4.76 -20.83 2.07
CA TYR A 127 -3.69 -20.09 1.39
C TYR A 127 -2.49 -19.96 2.31
N GLN A 128 -1.31 -20.20 1.77
CA GLN A 128 -0.05 -20.12 2.49
C GLN A 128 0.97 -19.31 1.70
N ALA A 129 1.59 -18.33 2.36
CA ALA A 129 2.75 -17.60 1.83
C ALA A 129 3.88 -17.62 2.85
N GLN A 130 5.12 -17.60 2.37
CA GLN A 130 6.32 -17.53 3.19
C GLN A 130 7.22 -16.41 2.70
N VAL A 131 7.67 -15.58 3.63
CA VAL A 131 8.58 -14.46 3.36
C VAL A 131 9.65 -14.39 4.44
N ARG A 132 10.82 -13.87 4.07
CA ARG A 132 11.94 -13.64 4.99
C ARG A 132 11.87 -12.22 5.55
N MET A 133 11.87 -12.10 6.87
CA MET A 133 11.94 -10.81 7.56
C MET A 133 13.24 -10.07 7.20
N PRO A 134 13.19 -8.84 6.66
CA PRO A 134 14.38 -8.04 6.40
C PRO A 134 15.02 -7.51 7.70
N THR A 135 16.23 -6.96 7.59
CA THR A 135 16.84 -6.18 8.68
C THR A 135 16.05 -4.87 8.84
N VAL A 136 15.68 -4.50 10.07
CA VAL A 136 15.00 -3.23 10.35
C VAL A 136 16.01 -2.10 10.31
N VAL A 137 15.74 -1.08 9.49
CA VAL A 137 16.52 0.16 9.45
C VAL A 137 15.80 1.25 10.24
N PRO A 138 16.40 1.79 11.32
CA PRO A 138 15.78 2.82 12.13
C PRO A 138 15.77 4.18 11.40
N ILE A 139 14.70 4.94 11.61
CA ILE A 139 14.68 6.37 11.31
C ILE A 139 15.68 7.06 12.23
N GLN A 140 16.59 7.85 11.65
CA GLN A 140 17.50 8.70 12.41
C GLN A 140 16.88 10.07 12.70
N ASP A 141 16.19 10.64 11.71
CA ASP A 141 15.59 11.96 11.81
C ASP A 141 14.46 12.15 10.80
N VAL A 142 13.54 13.09 11.08
CA VAL A 142 12.48 13.51 10.17
C VAL A 142 12.48 15.04 10.09
N ASN A 143 12.82 15.57 8.91
CA ASN A 143 12.82 17.01 8.65
C ASN A 143 11.84 17.37 7.53
N PHE A 144 11.67 18.67 7.31
CA PHE A 144 10.74 19.19 6.34
C PHE A 144 11.44 20.12 5.37
N ARG A 145 11.22 19.93 4.07
CA ARG A 145 11.59 20.90 3.04
C ARG A 145 10.43 21.85 2.81
N TYR A 146 10.65 23.14 3.06
CA TYR A 146 9.69 24.19 2.71
C TYR A 146 9.69 24.46 1.20
N GLU A 147 8.50 24.58 0.61
CA GLU A 147 8.26 24.98 -0.77
C GLU A 147 7.55 26.35 -0.78
N PRO A 148 8.30 27.47 -0.92
CA PRO A 148 7.74 28.82 -0.79
C PRO A 148 6.67 29.15 -1.83
N SER A 149 6.72 28.50 -2.99
CA SER A 149 5.75 28.73 -4.07
C SER A 149 4.35 28.21 -3.75
N GLU A 150 4.26 27.20 -2.87
CA GLU A 150 3.01 26.57 -2.45
C GLU A 150 2.65 26.90 -1.00
N ASP A 151 3.59 27.44 -0.22
CA ASP A 151 3.53 27.58 1.24
C ASP A 151 3.26 26.24 1.94
N ARG A 152 4.00 25.19 1.52
CA ARG A 152 3.84 23.82 2.03
C ARG A 152 5.16 23.16 2.36
N TYR A 153 5.06 22.09 3.14
CA TYR A 153 6.19 21.31 3.64
C TYR A 153 6.18 19.89 3.06
N TYR A 154 7.35 19.42 2.63
CA TYR A 154 7.58 18.05 2.16
C TYR A 154 8.40 17.28 3.20
N VAL A 155 7.92 16.09 3.59
CA VAL A 155 8.55 15.27 4.62
C VAL A 155 9.82 14.59 4.07
N ARG A 156 10.94 14.73 4.76
CA ARG A 156 12.21 14.04 4.49
C ARG A 156 12.56 13.13 5.66
N ILE A 157 12.82 11.87 5.35
CA ILE A 157 13.06 10.80 6.31
C ILE A 157 14.52 10.39 6.18
N TYR A 158 15.31 10.61 7.22
CA TYR A 158 16.74 10.32 7.24
C TYR A 158 17.01 8.98 7.90
N PHE A 159 17.94 8.22 7.32
CA PHE A 159 18.38 6.93 7.86
C PHE A 159 19.79 6.59 7.36
N LEU A 160 20.42 5.64 8.05
CA LEU A 160 21.70 5.05 7.68
C LEU A 160 21.45 3.72 6.96
N ASP A 161 21.86 3.62 5.70
CA ASP A 161 21.82 2.35 4.96
C ASP A 161 22.88 1.38 5.51
N PRO A 162 22.50 0.14 5.92
CA PRO A 162 23.45 -0.85 6.42
C PRO A 162 24.45 -1.34 5.37
N GLU A 163 25.75 -1.27 5.69
CA GLU A 163 26.82 -1.75 4.82
C GLU A 163 26.71 -3.24 4.47
N LYS A 164 26.98 -3.59 3.20
CA LYS A 164 27.18 -4.95 2.68
C LYS A 164 25.94 -5.86 2.78
N GLU A 165 24.76 -5.27 2.80
CA GLU A 165 23.48 -5.98 2.68
C GLU A 165 22.68 -5.35 1.54
N ASN A 166 22.04 -6.15 0.67
CA ASN A 166 21.14 -5.58 -0.34
C ASN A 166 19.83 -5.15 0.34
N ASN A 167 19.58 -3.84 0.42
CA ASN A 167 18.42 -3.30 1.09
C ASN A 167 17.37 -2.73 0.11
N TYR A 168 16.11 -2.91 0.48
CA TYR A 168 14.95 -2.42 -0.27
C TYR A 168 14.05 -1.65 0.69
N TYR A 169 13.61 -0.48 0.26
CA TYR A 169 12.93 0.47 1.12
C TYR A 169 11.56 0.85 0.58
N SER A 170 10.64 1.15 1.48
CA SER A 170 9.40 1.88 1.22
C SER A 170 9.11 2.80 2.40
N TRP A 171 8.23 3.78 2.24
CA TRP A 171 7.85 4.67 3.32
C TRP A 171 6.39 5.10 3.21
N ARG A 172 5.77 5.35 4.37
CA ARG A 172 4.39 5.83 4.47
C ARG A 172 4.32 6.97 5.48
N VAL A 173 3.26 7.76 5.34
CA VAL A 173 2.92 8.82 6.29
C VAL A 173 1.48 8.63 6.70
N SER A 174 1.22 8.67 8.00
CA SER A 174 -0.12 8.80 8.56
C SER A 174 -0.33 10.25 8.98
N GLN A 175 -1.50 10.81 8.68
CA GLN A 175 -1.88 12.17 9.08
C GLN A 175 -3.02 12.10 10.09
N LYS A 176 -2.96 12.94 11.12
CA LYS A 176 -4.05 13.06 12.09
C LYS A 176 -5.18 13.90 11.51
N ILE A 177 -6.33 13.27 11.28
CA ILE A 177 -7.55 13.90 10.76
C ILE A 177 -8.69 13.60 11.72
N ASN A 178 -9.37 14.65 12.20
CA ASN A 178 -10.47 14.53 13.17
C ASN A 178 -10.14 13.72 14.45
N GLY A 179 -8.88 13.75 14.88
CA GLY A 179 -8.42 13.06 16.09
C GLY A 179 -7.84 11.67 15.85
N GLU A 180 -8.00 11.09 14.66
CA GLU A 180 -7.52 9.76 14.31
C GLU A 180 -6.38 9.82 13.28
N PHE A 181 -5.42 8.90 13.38
CA PHE A 181 -4.38 8.77 12.37
C PHE A 181 -4.89 7.98 11.17
N ILE A 182 -4.83 8.60 9.99
CA ILE A 182 -5.20 7.99 8.72
C ILE A 182 -3.92 7.79 7.91
N LEU A 183 -3.65 6.55 7.54
CA LEU A 183 -2.54 6.23 6.62
C LEU A 183 -2.84 6.84 5.25
N LEU A 184 -1.96 7.72 4.78
CA LEU A 184 -2.15 8.39 3.49
C LEU A 184 -1.89 7.41 2.34
N THR A 185 -2.73 7.49 1.30
CA THR A 185 -2.62 6.69 0.09
C THR A 185 -1.90 7.49 -1.00
N PRO A 186 -0.62 7.22 -1.28
CA PRO A 186 0.09 7.88 -2.37
C PRO A 186 -0.39 7.35 -3.73
N ALA A 187 -0.20 8.15 -4.78
CA ALA A 187 -0.54 7.78 -6.15
C ALA A 187 0.16 6.49 -6.63
N ARG A 188 1.35 6.19 -6.08
CA ARG A 188 2.07 4.93 -6.24
C ARG A 188 2.82 4.57 -4.96
N VAL A 189 3.21 3.32 -4.80
CA VAL A 189 4.01 2.90 -3.64
C VAL A 189 5.43 3.50 -3.78
N PRO A 190 5.88 4.37 -2.85
CA PRO A 190 7.24 4.85 -2.89
C PRO A 190 8.16 3.70 -2.50
N ILE A 191 9.13 3.44 -3.36
CA ILE A 191 10.09 2.35 -3.19
C ILE A 191 11.49 2.84 -3.61
N SER A 192 12.52 2.30 -2.97
CA SER A 192 13.92 2.55 -3.34
C SER A 192 14.76 1.30 -3.09
N THR A 193 15.89 1.22 -3.80
CA THR A 193 16.98 0.28 -3.50
C THR A 193 18.13 1.02 -2.85
N ASP A 194 19.07 0.27 -2.29
CA ASP A 194 20.35 0.76 -1.75
C ASP A 194 21.42 1.09 -2.81
N GLN A 195 21.10 0.99 -4.11
CA GLN A 195 22.06 1.20 -5.18
C GLN A 195 22.70 2.60 -5.09
N GLY A 196 24.00 2.63 -4.76
CA GLY A 196 24.78 3.86 -4.64
C GLY A 196 24.76 4.52 -3.26
N ILE A 197 24.03 3.94 -2.30
CA ILE A 197 23.89 4.46 -0.92
C ILE A 197 24.42 3.52 0.18
N ASP A 198 24.96 2.35 -0.18
CA ASP A 198 25.62 1.39 0.74
C ASP A 198 26.50 2.08 1.80
N GLY A 199 26.12 1.94 3.07
CA GLY A 199 26.85 2.50 4.22
C GLY A 199 26.75 4.01 4.42
N LYS A 200 25.81 4.68 3.76
CA LYS A 200 25.68 6.15 3.81
C LYS A 200 24.43 6.59 4.55
N GLU A 201 24.54 7.73 5.21
CA GLU A 201 23.40 8.50 5.67
C GLU A 201 22.74 9.16 4.47
N VAL A 202 21.44 8.92 4.30
CA VAL A 202 20.64 9.41 3.19
C VAL A 202 19.26 9.84 3.68
N PHE A 203 18.49 10.45 2.79
CA PHE A 203 17.08 10.69 3.03
C PHE A 203 16.21 10.28 1.84
N VAL A 204 14.96 9.97 2.14
CA VAL A 204 13.88 9.87 1.16
C VAL A 204 12.84 10.95 1.43
N GLU A 205 12.23 11.50 0.38
CA GLU A 205 11.15 12.49 0.51
C GLU A 205 9.79 11.79 0.30
N TYR A 206 8.79 12.06 1.13
CA TYR A 206 7.43 11.54 0.91
C TYR A 206 6.82 12.22 -0.32
N PRO A 207 6.54 11.45 -1.38
CA PRO A 207 6.09 12.06 -2.62
C PRO A 207 4.58 12.33 -2.58
N TYR A 208 4.11 13.26 -3.43
CA TYR A 208 2.71 13.51 -3.79
C TYR A 208 1.82 14.21 -2.75
N THR A 209 2.21 14.29 -1.49
CA THR A 209 1.47 15.07 -0.49
C THR A 209 2.43 15.97 0.26
N SER A 210 2.20 17.27 0.16
CA SER A 210 2.78 18.26 1.05
C SER A 210 1.80 18.61 2.17
N PHE A 211 2.30 19.28 3.20
CA PHE A 211 1.61 19.52 4.46
C PHE A 211 1.71 21.00 4.86
N THR A 212 0.90 21.43 5.81
CA THR A 212 0.99 22.76 6.44
C THR A 212 1.44 22.61 7.90
N THR A 213 1.73 23.72 8.58
CA THR A 213 2.10 23.72 10.01
C THR A 213 0.99 23.22 10.92
N GLU A 214 -0.26 23.24 10.46
CA GLU A 214 -1.43 22.74 11.20
C GLU A 214 -1.55 21.21 11.19
N ASP A 215 -0.77 20.54 10.35
CA ASP A 215 -0.80 19.09 10.24
C ASP A 215 0.01 18.42 11.36
N THR A 216 -0.47 17.25 11.78
CA THR A 216 0.26 16.35 12.67
C THR A 216 0.40 15.01 11.96
N ILE A 217 1.62 14.49 11.89
CA ILE A 217 1.93 13.30 11.12
C ILE A 217 2.67 12.25 11.95
N GLN A 218 2.69 11.02 11.44
CA GLN A 218 3.58 9.95 11.85
C GLN A 218 4.19 9.32 10.60
N VAL A 219 5.48 9.03 10.63
CA VAL A 219 6.24 8.45 9.52
C VAL A 219 6.53 6.99 9.79
N HIS A 220 6.45 6.17 8.75
CA HIS A 220 6.75 4.74 8.81
C HIS A 220 7.80 4.41 7.74
N LEU A 221 9.05 4.20 8.14
CA LEU A 221 10.11 3.72 7.25
C LEU A 221 10.07 2.20 7.23
N LYS A 222 9.97 1.62 6.03
CA LYS A 222 9.78 0.20 5.80
C LYS A 222 11.00 -0.38 5.11
N SER A 223 11.59 -1.40 5.73
CA SER A 223 12.55 -2.31 5.12
C SER A 223 11.79 -3.49 4.54
N LEU A 224 12.09 -3.85 3.29
CA LEU A 224 11.41 -4.87 2.52
C LEU A 224 12.37 -6.00 2.17
N ASP A 225 11.82 -7.21 2.04
CA ASP A 225 12.52 -8.28 1.34
C ASP A 225 12.44 -8.04 -0.19
N GLN A 226 13.36 -8.64 -0.94
CA GLN A 226 13.44 -8.45 -2.38
C GLN A 226 12.14 -8.87 -3.11
N SER A 227 11.45 -9.91 -2.63
CA SER A 227 10.21 -10.36 -3.26
C SER A 227 9.06 -9.36 -3.06
N ALA A 228 8.93 -8.77 -1.87
CA ALA A 228 7.99 -7.67 -1.63
C ALA A 228 8.33 -6.43 -2.46
N TYR A 229 9.62 -6.06 -2.57
CA TYR A 229 10.04 -4.96 -3.44
C TYR A 229 9.62 -5.20 -4.90
N ASN A 230 9.91 -6.38 -5.44
CA ASN A 230 9.55 -6.75 -6.81
C ASN A 230 8.03 -6.74 -7.02
N TYR A 231 7.25 -7.19 -6.03
CA TYR A 231 5.79 -7.10 -6.07
C TYR A 231 5.33 -5.64 -6.17
N TYR A 232 5.88 -4.73 -5.37
CA TYR A 232 5.53 -3.31 -5.43
C TYR A 232 5.99 -2.63 -6.73
N VAL A 233 7.12 -3.04 -7.32
CA VAL A 233 7.50 -2.61 -8.68
C VAL A 233 6.44 -3.01 -9.69
N SER A 234 6.02 -4.28 -9.69
CA SER A 234 4.95 -4.77 -10.58
C SER A 234 3.62 -4.04 -10.33
N LEU A 235 3.29 -3.76 -9.07
CA LEU A 235 2.07 -3.02 -8.70
C LEU A 235 2.13 -1.58 -9.22
N ASN A 236 3.26 -0.89 -9.07
CA ASN A 236 3.44 0.46 -9.60
C ASN A 236 3.34 0.47 -11.13
N ASN A 237 3.91 -0.52 -11.83
CA ASN A 237 3.78 -0.64 -13.28
C ASN A 237 2.32 -0.83 -13.71
N LEU A 238 1.53 -1.60 -12.94
CA LEU A 238 0.10 -1.77 -13.20
C LEU A 238 -0.68 -0.46 -12.98
N ILE A 239 -0.36 0.28 -11.91
CA ILE A 239 -0.96 1.60 -11.64
C ILE A 239 -0.63 2.58 -12.76
N GLU A 240 0.63 2.63 -13.22
CA GLU A 240 1.07 3.53 -14.30
C GLU A 240 0.45 3.17 -15.66
N ALA A 241 0.19 1.89 -15.92
CA ALA A 241 -0.51 1.45 -17.13
C ALA A 241 -2.03 1.67 -17.06
N SER A 242 -2.60 1.84 -15.86
CA SER A 242 -4.04 2.05 -15.68
C SER A 242 -4.50 3.33 -16.40
N GLY A 243 -5.55 3.22 -17.22
CA GLY A 243 -6.03 4.33 -18.04
C GLY A 243 -5.24 4.55 -19.34
N THR A 244 -4.26 3.71 -19.64
CA THR A 244 -3.55 3.68 -20.93
C THR A 244 -4.02 2.51 -21.81
N SER A 245 -3.60 2.45 -23.06
CA SER A 245 -3.84 1.30 -23.95
C SER A 245 -2.84 0.15 -23.74
N ILE A 246 -1.93 0.26 -22.76
CA ILE A 246 -0.89 -0.73 -22.49
C ILE A 246 -1.47 -1.78 -21.54
N THR A 247 -1.32 -3.05 -21.89
CA THR A 247 -1.68 -4.17 -21.01
C THR A 247 -0.47 -4.60 -20.20
N VAL A 248 -0.61 -4.65 -18.87
CA VAL A 248 0.40 -5.15 -17.94
C VAL A 248 -0.21 -6.29 -17.15
N ASP A 249 0.57 -7.33 -16.90
CA ASP A 249 0.15 -8.47 -16.10
C ASP A 249 -0.09 -8.07 -14.63
N ASN A 250 -0.97 -8.80 -13.95
CA ASN A 250 -1.14 -8.64 -12.51
C ASN A 250 0.18 -8.99 -11.80
N PRO A 251 0.55 -8.26 -10.73
CA PRO A 251 1.69 -8.63 -9.89
C PRO A 251 1.60 -10.09 -9.44
N PRO A 252 2.69 -10.86 -9.52
CA PRO A 252 2.67 -12.26 -9.13
C PRO A 252 2.44 -12.39 -7.62
N THR A 253 1.55 -13.32 -7.23
CA THR A 253 1.30 -13.65 -5.83
C THR A 253 2.39 -14.59 -5.28
N ASN A 254 2.66 -14.51 -3.97
CA ASN A 254 3.45 -15.50 -3.24
C ASN A 254 2.60 -16.52 -2.44
N PHE A 255 1.27 -16.46 -2.57
CA PHE A 255 0.37 -17.42 -1.95
C PHE A 255 0.22 -18.69 -2.80
N ALA A 256 0.38 -19.84 -2.16
CA ALA A 256 -0.07 -21.14 -2.67
C ALA A 256 -1.44 -21.49 -2.07
N SER A 257 -2.33 -22.09 -2.88
CA SER A 257 -3.62 -22.63 -2.42
C SER A 257 -3.55 -24.15 -2.28
N THR A 258 -4.26 -24.72 -1.30
CA THR A 258 -4.50 -26.16 -1.22
C THR A 258 -5.48 -26.68 -2.27
N VAL A 259 -6.22 -25.79 -2.95
CA VAL A 259 -7.19 -26.14 -3.98
C VAL A 259 -6.58 -25.98 -5.35
N VAL A 260 -6.57 -27.08 -6.12
CA VAL A 260 -5.98 -27.11 -7.47
C VAL A 260 -6.74 -26.18 -8.40
N GLY A 261 -6.03 -25.29 -9.08
CA GLY A 261 -6.60 -24.35 -10.04
C GLY A 261 -7.06 -23.02 -9.44
N GLU A 262 -7.07 -22.88 -8.11
CA GLU A 262 -7.26 -21.59 -7.49
C GLU A 262 -5.98 -20.74 -7.57
N ASN A 263 -6.14 -19.51 -8.05
CA ASN A 263 -5.06 -18.54 -8.16
C ASN A 263 -5.47 -17.27 -7.42
N PRO A 264 -5.04 -17.08 -6.16
CA PRO A 264 -5.33 -15.86 -5.42
C PRO A 264 -4.61 -14.66 -6.05
N ILE A 265 -5.07 -13.47 -5.72
CA ILE A 265 -4.42 -12.19 -6.02
C ILE A 265 -3.88 -11.61 -4.72
N GLY A 266 -2.82 -10.82 -4.79
CA GLY A 266 -2.24 -10.14 -3.65
C GLY A 266 -0.97 -10.84 -3.15
N PHE A 267 -0.46 -10.39 -2.02
CA PHE A 267 0.89 -10.72 -1.58
C PHE A 267 1.02 -10.61 -0.06
N LEU A 268 1.81 -11.51 0.52
CA LEU A 268 2.31 -11.35 1.88
C LEU A 268 3.61 -10.55 1.83
N SER A 269 3.63 -9.39 2.47
CA SER A 269 4.85 -8.64 2.79
C SER A 269 5.09 -8.74 4.30
N VAL A 270 6.27 -9.22 4.70
CA VAL A 270 6.73 -9.19 6.10
C VAL A 270 7.81 -8.13 6.20
N GLU A 271 7.56 -7.08 6.98
CA GLU A 271 8.22 -5.79 6.83
C GLU A 271 8.91 -5.37 8.14
N GLY A 272 10.15 -4.91 8.02
CA GLY A 272 10.81 -4.20 9.10
C GLY A 272 10.32 -2.76 9.12
N VAL A 273 9.67 -2.33 10.20
CA VAL A 273 9.12 -0.97 10.27
C VAL A 273 9.79 -0.22 11.41
N SER A 274 10.30 0.97 11.09
CA SER A 274 10.65 1.99 12.07
C SER A 274 9.60 3.08 12.01
N ASP A 275 8.86 3.23 13.10
CA ASP A 275 7.86 4.29 13.27
C ASP A 275 8.52 5.51 13.92
N SER A 276 8.18 6.71 13.46
CA SER A 276 8.54 7.94 14.17
C SER A 276 7.64 8.15 15.38
N GLU A 277 8.06 9.06 16.26
CA GLU A 277 7.12 9.70 17.18
C GLU A 277 6.04 10.48 16.40
N ILE A 278 5.02 10.94 17.12
CA ILE A 278 4.01 11.85 16.56
C ILE A 278 4.65 13.23 16.39
N ILE A 279 4.55 13.78 15.18
CA ILE A 279 5.21 15.02 14.79
C ILE A 279 4.16 16.08 14.45
N PRO A 280 3.88 17.05 15.34
CA PRO A 280 3.26 18.32 14.95
C PRO A 280 4.22 19.09 14.06
N ILE A 281 3.81 19.44 12.84
CA ILE A 281 4.73 20.05 11.87
C ILE A 281 5.18 21.43 12.37
N ALA A 282 4.28 22.22 12.97
CA ALA A 282 4.62 23.49 13.60
C ALA A 282 5.87 23.37 14.50
N ASP A 283 5.90 22.41 15.41
CA ASP A 283 6.99 22.28 16.40
C ASP A 283 8.35 21.90 15.77
N SER A 284 8.34 21.38 14.55
CA SER A 284 9.53 20.86 13.88
C SER A 284 10.16 21.84 12.90
N VAL A 285 9.42 22.86 12.44
CA VAL A 285 9.89 23.81 11.41
C VAL A 285 10.35 25.14 11.97
N PHE A 286 10.09 25.43 13.25
CA PHE A 286 10.53 26.67 13.91
C PHE A 286 11.91 26.57 14.58
N VAL A 287 12.65 25.48 14.40
CA VAL A 287 14.02 25.30 14.93
C VAL A 287 15.08 25.60 13.86
N GLU A 288 14.99 26.78 13.25
CA GLU A 288 16.17 27.48 12.76
C GLU A 288 16.06 28.91 13.30
N ASP A 289 16.67 29.15 14.47
CA ASP A 289 17.11 30.50 14.82
C ASP A 289 17.99 30.96 13.65
N GLU A 290 17.46 31.85 12.81
CA GLU A 290 18.29 32.58 11.86
C GLU A 290 19.47 33.17 12.67
N PRO A 291 20.73 32.91 12.28
CA PRO A 291 21.82 33.63 12.90
C PRO A 291 21.58 35.11 12.61
N VAL A 292 21.30 35.88 13.66
CA VAL A 292 21.25 37.33 13.64
C VAL A 292 22.48 37.82 12.89
N LEU A 293 22.28 38.35 11.69
CA LEU A 293 23.31 39.12 11.01
C LEU A 293 23.57 40.36 11.86
N ILE A 294 24.67 40.32 12.60
CA ILE A 294 25.30 41.53 13.12
C ILE A 294 26.13 42.10 11.97
N ASP A 295 25.55 43.06 11.26
CA ASP A 295 26.18 44.35 10.91
C ASP A 295 25.14 45.36 10.39
#